data_AF-A0A2M7ZSY8-F1
#
_entry.id   AF-A0A2M7ZSY8-F1
#
_cell.length_a   1.000
_cell.length_b   1.000
_cell.length_c   1.000
_cell.angle_alpha   90.00
_cell.angle_beta   90.00
_cell.angle_gamma   90.00
#
_symmetry.space_group_name_H-M   'P 1'
#
loop_
_entity.id
_entity.type
_entity.pdbx_description
1 polymer ?
#
loop_
_entity_poly.entity_id
_entity_poly.type
_entity_poly.pdbx_seq_one_letter_code
_entity_poly.pdbx_strand_id
1 'polypeptide(L)'
;MENSTGVNKPRVERVICNSVDQYIDQINLMFGYCEDFFRQKRNLPIQQTDNSKKVIVNWGQQYDIEQLLEHAIVHILRHRRQVENFIKIQNEQATPGKSVS
;
A
#
# COMPACT_ATOMS: atom_id res chain seq x y z
N MET A 1 4.21 -6.19 9.38
CA MET A 1 3.52 -5.98 10.68
C MET A 1 3.52 -7.24 11.55
N GLU A 2 3.43 -8.45 11.00
CA GLU A 2 3.42 -9.66 11.84
C GLU A 2 4.81 -10.06 12.38
N ASN A 3 5.89 -9.73 11.66
CA ASN A 3 7.26 -9.97 12.17
C ASN A 3 7.54 -9.21 13.48
N SER A 4 6.92 -8.04 13.70
CA SER A 4 7.00 -7.33 15.00
C SER A 4 6.13 -7.95 16.09
N THR A 5 5.27 -8.92 15.74
CA THR A 5 4.51 -9.75 16.69
C THR A 5 5.16 -11.12 16.93
N GLY A 6 6.38 -11.35 16.42
CA GLY A 6 7.13 -12.59 16.60
C GLY A 6 6.84 -13.68 15.56
N VAL A 7 5.95 -13.43 14.59
CA VAL A 7 5.66 -14.37 13.51
C VAL A 7 6.65 -14.12 12.37
N ASN A 8 7.62 -15.02 12.16
CA ASN A 8 8.61 -14.88 11.09
C ASN A 8 8.03 -15.37 9.75
N LYS A 9 7.34 -14.48 9.02
CA LYS A 9 6.92 -14.76 7.64
C LYS A 9 8.04 -14.38 6.65
N PRO A 10 8.36 -15.25 5.69
CA PRO A 10 9.32 -14.93 4.65
C PRO A 10 8.82 -13.74 3.83
N ARG A 11 9.75 -12.88 3.41
CA ARG A 11 9.43 -11.75 2.53
C ARG A 11 8.96 -12.31 1.19
N VAL A 12 7.74 -11.96 0.79
CA VAL A 12 7.19 -12.34 -0.51
C VAL A 12 8.00 -11.66 -1.62
N GLU A 13 8.38 -12.42 -2.64
CA GLU A 13 9.08 -11.90 -3.81
C GLU A 13 8.18 -10.99 -4.65
N ARG A 14 8.80 -10.18 -5.52
CA ARG A 14 8.07 -9.28 -6.40
C ARG A 14 7.31 -10.08 -7.45
N VAL A 15 5.99 -9.91 -7.50
CA VAL A 15 5.13 -10.52 -8.52
C VAL A 15 5.01 -9.58 -9.72
N ILE A 16 5.27 -10.09 -10.93
CA ILE A 16 4.98 -9.41 -12.19
C ILE A 16 3.78 -10.12 -12.81
N CYS A 17 2.71 -9.36 -13.08
CA CYS A 17 1.50 -9.90 -13.69
C CYS A 17 1.50 -9.66 -15.20
N ASN A 18 0.86 -10.57 -15.94
CA ASN A 18 0.81 -10.57 -17.41
C ASN A 18 -0.47 -9.90 -17.96
N SER A 19 -1.43 -9.57 -17.10
CA SER A 19 -2.68 -8.90 -17.48
C SER A 19 -3.14 -7.90 -16.42
N VAL A 20 -4.02 -6.99 -16.83
CA VAL A 20 -4.66 -6.01 -15.93
C VAL A 20 -5.47 -6.73 -14.84
N ASP A 21 -6.23 -7.75 -15.20
CA ASP A 21 -7.05 -8.51 -14.24
C ASP A 21 -6.20 -9.17 -13.16
N GLN A 22 -5.04 -9.73 -13.52
CA GLN A 22 -4.11 -10.29 -12.54
C GLN A 22 -3.59 -9.23 -11.56
N TYR A 23 -3.34 -8.00 -12.00
CA TYR A 23 -2.98 -6.91 -11.09
C TYR A 23 -4.14 -6.54 -10.16
N ILE A 24 -5.38 -6.52 -10.67
CA ILE A 24 -6.57 -6.26 -9.86
C ILE A 24 -6.73 -7.34 -8.79
N ASP A 25 -6.56 -8.61 -9.16
CA ASP A 25 -6.64 -9.74 -8.22
C ASP A 25 -5.58 -9.65 -7.12
N GLN A 26 -4.34 -9.29 -7.45
CA GLN A 26 -3.28 -9.09 -6.45
C GLN A 26 -3.59 -7.94 -5.50
N ILE A 27 -4.17 -6.84 -6.00
CA ILE A 27 -4.58 -5.71 -5.15
C ILE A 27 -5.72 -6.14 -4.21
N ASN A 28 -6.73 -6.85 -4.73
CA ASN A 28 -7.84 -7.37 -3.92
C ASN A 28 -7.36 -8.34 -2.85
N LEU A 29 -6.41 -9.23 -3.18
CA LEU A 29 -5.79 -10.15 -2.24
C LEU A 29 -5.06 -9.39 -1.12
N MET A 30 -4.30 -8.35 -1.46
CA MET A 30 -3.61 -7.50 -0.49
C MET A 30 -4.61 -6.79 0.45
N PHE A 31 -5.72 -6.27 -0.08
CA PHE A 31 -6.77 -5.65 0.72
C PHE A 31 -7.46 -6.65 1.65
N GLY A 32 -7.88 -7.81 1.14
CA GLY A 32 -8.51 -8.85 1.95
C GLY A 32 -7.61 -9.33 3.09
N TYR A 33 -6.32 -9.50 2.82
CA TYR A 33 -5.33 -9.80 3.86
C TYR A 33 -5.27 -8.72 4.96
N CYS A 34 -5.29 -7.44 4.56
CA CYS A 34 -5.28 -6.33 5.52
C CYS A 34 -6.55 -6.34 6.40
N GLU A 35 -7.72 -6.55 5.79
CA GLU A 35 -8.99 -6.64 6.53
C GLU A 35 -8.98 -7.81 7.53
N ASP A 36 -8.55 -8.99 7.09
CA ASP A 36 -8.46 -10.18 7.93
C ASP A 36 -7.50 -9.97 9.10
N PHE A 37 -6.36 -9.32 8.87
CA PHE A 37 -5.40 -9.00 9.92
C PHE A 37 -6.05 -8.18 11.04
N PHE A 38 -6.76 -7.09 10.71
CA PHE A 38 -7.41 -6.25 11.72
C PHE A 38 -8.61 -6.93 12.37
N ARG A 39 -9.35 -7.76 11.62
CA ARG A 39 -10.46 -8.54 12.16
C ARG A 39 -9.98 -9.56 13.20
N GLN A 40 -8.85 -10.23 12.93
CA GLN A 40 -8.22 -11.20 13.85
C GLN A 40 -7.55 -10.52 15.04
N LYS A 41 -7.03 -9.30 14.86
CA LYS A 41 -6.29 -8.53 15.88
C LYS A 41 -7.12 -7.39 16.47
N ARG A 42 -8.39 -7.64 16.78
CA ARG A 42 -9.34 -6.61 17.25
C ARG A 42 -8.90 -5.84 18.50
N ASN A 43 -8.14 -6.47 19.40
CA ASN A 43 -7.65 -5.85 20.64
C ASN A 43 -6.23 -5.27 20.52
N LEU A 44 -5.71 -5.15 19.29
CA LEU A 44 -4.37 -4.60 19.05
C LEU A 44 -4.40 -3.09 19.33
N PRO A 45 -3.57 -2.58 20.28
CA PRO A 45 -3.47 -1.16 20.49
C PRO A 45 -2.82 -0.51 19.25
N ILE A 46 -3.58 0.35 18.57
CA ILE A 46 -3.11 1.01 17.34
C ILE A 46 -2.19 2.21 17.64
N GLN A 47 -2.43 2.88 18.76
CA GLN A 47 -1.58 3.94 19.29
C GLN A 47 -0.62 3.36 20.32
N GLN A 48 0.64 3.78 20.26
CA GLN A 48 1.66 3.33 21.21
C GLN A 48 2.54 4.50 21.64
N THR A 49 2.51 4.84 22.93
CA THR A 49 3.35 5.90 23.50
C THR A 49 4.72 5.38 23.92
N ASP A 50 4.84 4.09 24.25
CA ASP A 50 6.09 3.44 24.60
C ASP A 50 6.90 3.12 23.33
N ASN A 51 7.96 3.90 23.10
CA ASN A 51 8.85 3.76 21.97
C ASN A 51 9.51 2.37 21.87
N SER A 52 9.67 1.66 22.99
CA SER A 52 10.24 0.29 22.97
C SER A 52 9.29 -0.74 22.33
N LYS A 53 8.00 -0.41 22.22
CA LYS A 53 6.95 -1.27 21.64
C LYS A 53 6.55 -0.85 20.22
N LYS A 54 7.18 0.19 19.67
CA LYS A 54 6.94 0.65 18.30
C LYS A 54 7.65 -0.21 17.26
N VAL A 55 7.13 -0.20 16.04
CA VAL A 55 7.77 -0.86 14.90
C VAL A 55 9.00 -0.05 14.49
N ILE A 56 10.17 -0.67 14.57
CA ILE A 56 11.42 -0.09 14.06
C ILE A 56 11.53 -0.45 12.58
N VAL A 57 11.57 0.56 11.71
CA VAL A 57 11.82 0.36 10.29
C VAL A 57 13.33 0.42 10.00
N ASN A 58 13.75 -0.14 8.86
CA ASN A 58 15.16 -0.34 8.53
C ASN A 58 16.02 0.94 8.48
N TRP A 59 15.40 2.11 8.34
CA TRP A 59 16.10 3.41 8.36
C TRP A 59 16.07 4.09 9.73
N GLY A 60 15.78 3.34 10.81
CA GLY A 60 15.93 3.77 12.20
C GLY A 60 14.74 4.53 12.80
N GLN A 61 13.75 4.91 11.99
CA GLN A 61 12.54 5.55 12.50
C GLN A 61 11.63 4.54 13.22
N GLN A 62 10.88 5.03 14.20
CA GLN A 62 9.87 4.25 14.93
C GLN A 62 8.48 4.75 14.60
N TYR A 63 7.57 3.81 14.38
CA TYR A 63 6.16 4.10 14.11
C TYR A 63 5.26 3.20 14.95
N ASP A 64 4.15 3.74 15.43
CA ASP A 64 3.04 2.90 15.87
C ASP A 64 2.18 2.45 14.69
N ILE A 65 1.14 1.65 14.97
CA ILE A 65 0.31 1.04 13.92
C ILE A 65 -0.57 2.10 13.25
N GLU A 66 -1.05 3.09 14.00
CA GLU A 66 -1.82 4.22 13.47
C GLU A 66 -1.00 4.98 12.42
N GLN A 67 0.23 5.38 12.76
CA GLN A 67 1.13 6.08 11.84
C GLN A 67 1.44 5.26 10.58
N LEU A 68 1.65 3.95 10.72
CA LEU A 68 1.88 3.06 9.57
C LEU A 68 0.63 2.91 8.69
N LEU A 69 -0.57 2.90 9.29
CA LEU A 69 -1.82 2.82 8.56
C LEU A 69 -2.10 4.11 7.78
N GLU A 70 -1.92 5.26 8.41
CA GLU A 70 -2.02 6.57 7.74
C GLU A 70 -1.04 6.66 6.56
N HIS A 71 0.22 6.25 6.79
CA HIS A 71 1.22 6.21 5.72
C HIS A 71 0.78 5.30 4.57
N ALA A 72 0.28 4.10 4.87
CA ALA A 72 -0.20 3.16 3.85
C ALA A 72 -1.36 3.74 3.01
N ILE A 73 -2.33 4.39 3.66
CA ILE A 73 -3.46 5.04 2.97
C ILE A 73 -2.95 6.15 2.05
N VAL A 74 -2.12 7.06 2.55
CA VAL A 74 -1.53 8.14 1.76
C VAL A 74 -0.72 7.58 0.58
N HIS A 75 0.03 6.50 0.79
CA HIS A 75 0.82 5.85 -0.25
C HIS A 75 -0.04 5.25 -1.37
N ILE A 76 -1.15 4.59 -1.02
CA ILE A 76 -2.12 4.06 -2.00
C ILE A 76 -2.75 5.20 -2.82
N LEU A 77 -3.22 6.27 -2.15
CA LEU A 77 -3.82 7.42 -2.84
C LEU A 77 -2.81 8.13 -3.76
N ARG A 78 -1.56 8.25 -3.32
CA ARG A 78 -0.47 8.78 -4.15
C ARG A 78 -0.28 7.96 -5.42
N HIS A 79 -0.25 6.63 -5.31
CA HIS A 79 -0.10 5.75 -6.48
C HIS A 79 -1.32 5.79 -7.40
N ARG A 80 -2.54 5.87 -6.85
CA ARG A 80 -3.75 6.05 -7.66
C ARG A 80 -3.63 7.31 -8.53
N ARG A 81 -3.23 8.43 -7.93
CA ARG A 81 -3.01 9.69 -8.66
C ARG A 81 -1.92 9.57 -9.73
N GLN A 82 -0.85 8.81 -9.47
CA GLN A 82 0.18 8.56 -10.48
C GLN A 82 -0.38 7.81 -11.68
N VAL A 83 -1.16 6.74 -11.47
CA VAL A 83 -1.82 5.98 -12.54
C VAL A 83 -2.78 6.86 -13.33
N GLU A 84 -3.62 7.67 -12.65
CA GLU A 84 -4.52 8.62 -13.31
C GLU A 84 -3.74 9.62 -14.19
N ASN A 85 -2.60 10.13 -13.72
CA ASN A 85 -1.77 11.03 -14.49
C ASN A 85 -1.14 10.34 -15.71
N PHE A 86 -0.68 9.09 -15.58
CA PHE A 86 -0.15 8.33 -16.71
C PHE A 86 -1.21 8.14 -17.80
N ILE A 87 -2.45 7.80 -17.40
CA ILE A 87 -3.58 7.66 -18.34
C ILE A 87 -3.88 8.98 -19.04
N LYS A 88 -3.89 10.11 -18.32
CA LYS A 88 -4.11 11.43 -18.92
C LYS A 88 -3.04 11.78 -19.96
N ILE A 89 -1.77 11.62 -19.61
CA ILE A 89 -0.63 11.88 -20.50
C ILE A 89 -0.73 11.01 -21.76
N GLN A 90 -1.06 9.72 -21.60
CA GLN A 90 -1.22 8.81 -22.74
C GLN A 90 -2.39 9.23 -23.65
N ASN A 91 -3.52 9.67 -23.08
CA ASN A 91 -4.68 10.12 -23.84
C ASN A 91 -4.40 11.44 -24.58
N GLU A 92 -3.66 12.38 -23.97
CA GLU A 92 -3.26 13.64 -24.58
C GLU A 92 -2.30 13.41 -25.76
N GLN A 93 -1.36 12.47 -25.63
CA GLN A 93 -0.44 12.07 -26.69
C GLN A 93 -1.13 11.31 -27.84
N ALA A 94 -2.24 10.63 -27.56
CA ALA A 94 -3.05 9.93 -28.56
C ALA A 94 -3.92 10.88 -29.42
N THR A 95 -4.03 12.16 -29.06
CA THR A 95 -4.73 13.19 -29.84
C THR A 95 -3.78 14.28 -30.37
N PRO A 96 -2.92 14.00 -31.36
CA PRO A 96 -2.18 15.06 -32.04
C PRO A 96 -3.13 15.76 -33.02
N GLY A 97 -3.66 16.91 -32.62
CA GLY A 97 -4.38 17.82 -33.52
C GLY A 97 -5.89 17.90 -33.32
N LYS A 98 -6.33 18.59 -32.25
CA LYS A 98 -7.49 19.47 -32.41
C LYS A 98 -6.97 20.78 -32.99
N SER A 99 -7.05 20.90 -34.31
CA SER A 99 -6.97 22.20 -34.99
C SER A 99 -8.01 23.11 -34.36
N VAL A 100 -7.53 24.16 -33.69
CA VAL A 100 -8.34 25.32 -33.33
C VAL A 100 -8.95 25.83 -34.64
N SER A 101 -10.27 25.72 -34.75
CA SER A 101 -11.08 26.33 -35.80
C SER A 101 -11.79 27.54 -35.21
#